data_AF-A0A959G1K2-F1
#
_entry.id   AF-A0A959G1K2-F1
#
_cell.length_a   1.000
_cell.length_b   1.000
_cell.length_c   1.000
_cell.angle_alpha   90.00
_cell.angle_beta   90.00
_cell.angle_gamma   90.00
#
_symmetry.space_group_name_H-M   'P 1'
#
loop_
_entity.id
_entity.type
_entity.pdbx_description
1 polymer ?
#
loop_
_entity_poly.entity_id
_entity_poly.type
_entity_poly.pdbx_seq_one_letter_code
_entity_poly.pdbx_strand_id
1 'polypeptide(L)'
;MEQEQKTGFIPYRGIRYPKGEMLNRSREFYQFMDRRRSVRAFSDKPVPREIIEHIIMTAATAPSGAHKQPWSFCAVSAPELKKAIREAAEKEVDK
;
A
#
# COMPACT_ATOMS: atom_id res chain seq x y z
N MET A 1 -20.47 -27.59 -36.17
CA MET A 1 -19.11 -27.11 -35.85
C MET A 1 -19.20 -26.46 -34.48
N GLU A 2 -18.79 -27.17 -33.44
CA GLU A 2 -18.73 -26.64 -32.08
C GLU A 2 -17.71 -25.49 -32.04
N GLN A 3 -18.18 -24.31 -31.66
CA GLN A 3 -17.29 -23.18 -31.40
C GLN A 3 -16.64 -23.42 -30.04
N GLU A 4 -15.34 -23.67 -30.02
CA GLU A 4 -14.54 -23.71 -28.80
C GLU A 4 -14.69 -22.38 -28.05
N GLN A 5 -15.35 -22.44 -26.89
CA GLN A 5 -15.47 -21.29 -26.00
C GLN A 5 -14.12 -21.07 -25.31
N LYS A 6 -13.30 -20.15 -25.85
CA LYS A 6 -12.05 -19.72 -25.22
C LYS A 6 -12.37 -19.04 -23.89
N THR A 7 -12.18 -19.77 -22.80
CA THR A 7 -12.25 -19.20 -21.46
C THR A 7 -11.06 -18.24 -21.30
N GLY A 8 -11.32 -16.95 -21.06
CA GLY A 8 -10.29 -15.89 -20.96
C GLY A 8 -9.37 -16.01 -19.73
N PHE A 9 -9.18 -17.22 -19.22
CA PHE A 9 -8.36 -17.54 -18.06
C PHE A 9 -6.93 -17.81 -18.50
N ILE A 10 -5.97 -17.34 -17.70
CA ILE A 10 -4.55 -17.59 -17.89
C ILE A 10 -4.00 -18.45 -16.75
N PRO A 11 -3.04 -19.37 -17.01
CA PRO A 11 -2.42 -20.16 -15.94
C PRO A 11 -1.67 -19.27 -14.95
N TYR A 12 -1.95 -19.45 -13.64
CA TYR A 12 -1.21 -18.75 -12.59
C TYR A 12 0.17 -19.39 -12.38
N ARG A 13 1.23 -18.58 -12.44
CA ARG A 13 2.61 -18.98 -12.14
C ARG A 13 3.11 -18.26 -10.89
N GLY A 14 2.81 -18.84 -9.72
CA GLY A 14 3.26 -18.32 -8.44
C GLY A 14 4.72 -18.67 -8.15
N ILE A 15 5.39 -17.82 -7.37
CA ILE A 15 6.71 -18.13 -6.82
C ILE A 15 6.55 -19.17 -5.71
N ARG A 16 7.36 -20.24 -5.75
CA ARG A 16 7.36 -21.30 -4.73
C ARG A 16 8.76 -21.50 -4.17
N TYR A 17 8.87 -21.60 -2.85
CA TYR A 17 10.12 -21.81 -2.13
C TYR A 17 10.10 -23.17 -1.39
N PRO A 18 11.26 -23.78 -1.09
CA PRO A 18 11.35 -24.92 -0.19
C PRO A 18 10.86 -24.58 1.23
N LYS A 19 10.35 -25.56 1.97
CA LYS A 19 9.75 -25.36 3.30
C LYS A 19 10.67 -24.61 4.28
N GLY A 20 11.96 -24.96 4.32
CA GLY A 20 12.93 -24.30 5.20
C GLY A 20 13.08 -22.81 4.88
N GLU A 21 13.14 -22.46 3.59
CA GLU A 21 13.20 -21.07 3.15
C GLU A 21 11.90 -20.32 3.46
N MET A 22 10.74 -20.95 3.25
CA MET A 22 9.43 -20.35 3.60
C MET A 22 9.36 -19.98 5.09
N LEU A 23 9.87 -20.84 5.98
CA LEU A 23 9.90 -20.59 7.42
C LEU A 23 10.85 -19.45 7.80
N ASN A 24 11.99 -19.35 7.13
CA ASN A 24 12.94 -18.26 7.37
C ASN A 24 12.36 -16.92 6.91
N ARG A 25 11.84 -16.85 5.67
CA ARG A 25 11.25 -15.63 5.10
C ARG A 25 10.07 -15.11 5.92
N SER A 26 9.19 -16.01 6.40
CA SER A 26 8.05 -15.59 7.23
C SER A 26 8.49 -15.05 8.58
N ARG A 27 9.52 -15.64 9.21
CA ARG A 27 10.10 -15.16 10.47
C ARG A 27 10.75 -13.79 10.31
N GLU A 28 11.57 -13.61 9.28
CA GLU A 28 12.24 -12.34 9.00
C GLU A 28 11.23 -11.23 8.72
N PHE A 29 10.21 -11.51 7.91
CA PHE A 29 9.17 -10.54 7.61
C PHE A 29 8.36 -10.17 8.85
N TYR A 30 7.98 -11.13 9.69
CA TYR A 30 7.33 -10.86 10.97
C TYR A 30 8.19 -9.96 11.85
N GLN A 31 9.46 -10.31 12.06
CA GLN A 31 10.39 -9.52 12.88
C GLN A 31 10.63 -8.11 12.30
N PHE A 32 10.61 -7.94 10.99
CA PHE A 32 10.70 -6.64 10.35
C PHE A 32 9.45 -5.80 10.60
N MET A 33 8.27 -6.40 10.40
CA MET A 33 6.98 -5.71 10.60
C MET A 33 6.71 -5.37 12.06
N ASP A 34 7.16 -6.19 13.00
CA ASP A 34 7.01 -5.97 14.45
C ASP A 34 7.77 -4.72 14.95
N ARG A 35 8.82 -4.29 14.22
CA ARG A 35 9.53 -3.04 14.51
C ARG A 35 8.70 -1.79 14.21
N ARG A 36 7.62 -1.90 13.43
CA ARG A 36 6.80 -0.75 13.03
C ARG A 36 6.08 -0.17 14.24
N ARG A 37 6.30 1.13 14.48
CA ARG A 37 5.59 1.92 15.49
C ARG A 37 4.83 3.06 14.84
N SER A 38 3.70 3.45 15.44
CA SER A 38 3.00 4.68 15.05
C SER A 38 3.76 5.87 15.64
N VAL A 39 4.48 6.60 14.78
CA VAL A 39 5.25 7.81 15.13
C VAL A 39 4.37 9.04 14.92
N ARG A 40 4.45 10.02 15.83
CA ARG A 40 3.64 11.25 15.81
C ARG A 40 4.47 12.54 15.71
N ALA A 41 5.80 12.43 15.68
CA ALA A 41 6.74 13.52 15.47
C ALA A 41 7.61 13.20 14.26
N PHE A 42 7.57 14.05 13.23
CA PHE A 42 8.23 13.81 11.94
C PHE A 42 9.30 14.87 11.67
N SER A 43 10.37 14.48 10.98
CA SER A 43 11.36 15.41 10.44
C SER A 43 10.83 16.11 9.18
N ASP A 44 11.35 17.30 8.93
CA ASP A 44 11.17 18.12 7.72
C ASP A 44 12.03 17.67 6.52
N LYS A 45 12.92 16.69 6.71
CA LYS A 45 13.76 16.15 5.63
C LYS A 45 12.88 15.66 4.46
N PRO A 46 13.20 16.06 3.22
CA PRO A 46 12.42 15.63 2.06
C PRO A 46 12.58 14.14 1.81
N VAL A 47 11.52 13.52 1.30
CA VAL A 47 11.51 12.13 0.82
C VAL A 47 11.35 12.16 -0.70
N PRO A 48 12.13 11.38 -1.47
CA PRO A 48 11.95 11.25 -2.91
C PRO A 48 10.52 10.85 -3.27
N ARG A 49 9.95 11.53 -4.27
CA ARG A 49 8.57 11.31 -4.71
C ARG A 49 8.32 9.86 -5.15
N GLU A 50 9.27 9.26 -5.86
CA GLU A 50 9.21 7.88 -6.35
C GLU A 50 8.99 6.87 -5.21
N ILE A 51 9.56 7.11 -4.02
CA ILE A 51 9.34 6.25 -2.85
C ILE A 51 7.87 6.28 -2.43
N ILE A 52 7.25 7.47 -2.42
CA ILE A 52 5.82 7.62 -2.09
C ILE A 52 4.95 6.95 -3.15
N GLU A 53 5.30 7.10 -4.42
CA GLU A 53 4.59 6.45 -5.53
C GLU A 53 4.66 4.92 -5.42
N HIS A 54 5.83 4.34 -5.14
CA HIS A 54 5.95 2.89 -4.94
C HIS A 54 5.14 2.38 -3.74
N ILE A 55 5.07 3.15 -2.64
CA ILE A 55 4.23 2.80 -1.49
C ILE A 55 2.75 2.78 -1.89
N ILE A 56 2.29 3.80 -2.62
CA ILE A 56 0.90 3.88 -3.11
C ILE A 56 0.59 2.73 -4.08
N MET A 57 1.50 2.45 -5.03
CA MET A 57 1.33 1.36 -5.99
C MET A 57 1.31 -0.01 -5.30
N THR A 58 2.09 -0.18 -4.23
CA THR A 58 2.04 -1.38 -3.39
C THR A 58 0.68 -1.51 -2.69
N ALA A 59 0.12 -0.43 -2.17
CA ALA A 59 -1.23 -0.45 -1.58
C ALA A 59 -2.31 -0.79 -2.62
N ALA A 60 -2.15 -0.30 -3.86
CA ALA A 60 -3.08 -0.54 -4.96
C ALA A 60 -3.12 -2.00 -5.45
N THR A 61 -2.19 -2.86 -5.03
CA THR A 61 -2.25 -4.30 -5.35
C THR A 61 -3.22 -5.08 -4.45
N ALA A 62 -3.88 -4.42 -3.50
CA ALA A 62 -4.88 -5.07 -2.65
C ALA A 62 -6.02 -5.67 -3.50
N PRO A 63 -6.62 -6.80 -3.08
CA PRO A 63 -7.82 -7.32 -3.75
C PRO A 63 -8.98 -6.34 -3.59
N SER A 64 -9.90 -6.32 -4.56
CA SER A 64 -11.12 -5.51 -4.49
C SER A 64 -12.31 -6.27 -5.06
N GLY A 65 -13.49 -6.05 -4.46
CA GLY A 65 -14.74 -6.64 -4.93
C GLY A 65 -14.98 -6.30 -6.40
N ALA A 66 -15.26 -7.32 -7.21
CA ALA A 66 -15.43 -7.19 -8.66
C ALA A 66 -14.29 -6.41 -9.37
N HIS A 67 -13.07 -6.45 -8.80
CA HIS A 67 -11.90 -5.73 -9.31
C HIS A 67 -12.10 -4.21 -9.48
N LYS A 68 -12.96 -3.60 -8.66
CA LYS A 68 -13.34 -2.18 -8.82
C LYS A 68 -12.26 -1.17 -8.45
N GLN A 69 -11.29 -1.58 -7.62
CA GLN A 69 -10.21 -0.70 -7.12
C GLN A 69 -10.75 0.66 -6.60
N PRO A 70 -11.69 0.67 -5.63
CA PRO A 70 -12.45 1.87 -5.24
C PRO A 70 -11.66 2.79 -4.30
N TRP A 71 -10.41 3.08 -4.62
CA TRP A 71 -9.51 3.90 -3.80
C TRP A 71 -8.92 5.05 -4.61
N SER A 72 -8.81 6.21 -3.96
CA SER A 72 -8.05 7.36 -4.44
C SER A 72 -7.04 7.74 -3.36
N PHE A 73 -5.75 7.77 -3.72
CA PHE A 73 -4.67 8.19 -2.83
C PHE A 73 -4.26 9.63 -3.17
N CYS A 74 -4.48 10.57 -2.25
CA CYS A 74 -4.13 11.98 -2.42
C CYS A 74 -2.81 12.30 -1.68
N ALA A 75 -1.69 12.34 -2.39
CA ALA A 75 -0.40 12.72 -1.83
C ALA A 75 -0.21 14.25 -1.86
N VAL A 76 -0.09 14.88 -0.68
CA VAL A 76 0.01 16.35 -0.54
C VAL A 76 1.41 16.75 -0.06
N SER A 77 2.14 17.50 -0.88
CA SER A 77 3.45 18.07 -0.54
C SER A 77 3.41 19.59 -0.29
N ALA A 78 2.44 20.31 -0.87
CA ALA A 78 2.31 21.76 -0.78
C ALA A 78 2.17 22.24 0.68
N PRO A 79 3.07 23.10 1.19
CA PRO A 79 3.04 23.56 2.59
C PRO A 79 1.72 24.22 2.99
N GLU A 80 1.20 25.12 2.14
CA GLU A 80 -0.05 25.85 2.40
C GLU A 80 -1.25 24.91 2.53
N LEU A 81 -1.33 23.90 1.66
CA LEU A 81 -2.43 22.92 1.72
C LEU A 81 -2.32 22.03 2.96
N LYS A 82 -1.10 21.61 3.35
CA LYS A 82 -0.90 20.86 4.61
C LYS A 82 -1.30 21.68 5.84
N LYS A 83 -0.99 22.98 5.84
CA LYS A 83 -1.37 23.90 6.91
C LYS A 83 -2.89 24.02 7.02
N ALA A 84 -3.59 24.25 5.91
CA ALA A 84 -5.04 24.32 5.88
C ALA A 84 -5.71 23.01 6.38
N ILE A 85 -5.19 21.85 5.97
CA ILE A 85 -5.67 20.54 6.46
C ILE A 85 -5.47 20.40 7.98
N ARG A 86 -4.30 20.81 8.50
CA ARG A 86 -4.00 20.77 9.93
C ARG A 86 -4.99 21.63 10.73
N GLU A 87 -5.17 22.89 10.34
CA GLU A 87 -6.07 23.82 11.02
C GLU A 87 -7.52 23.31 11.02
N ALA A 88 -7.97 22.68 9.93
CA ALA A 88 -9.30 22.07 9.87
C ALA A 88 -9.42 20.85 10.79
N ALA A 89 -8.38 20.00 10.87
CA ALA A 89 -8.37 18.83 11.73
C ALA A 89 -8.34 19.18 13.23
N GLU A 90 -7.57 20.19 13.64
CA GLU A 90 -7.49 20.64 15.04
C GLU A 90 -8.84 21.19 15.54
N LYS A 91 -9.56 21.96 14.71
CA LYS A 91 -10.91 22.49 15.04
C LYS A 91 -11.96 21.41 15.34
N GLU A 92 -11.80 20.20 14.81
CA GLU A 92 -12.75 19.11 15.04
C GLU A 92 -12.52 18.42 16.39
N VAL A 93 -11.29 18.44 16.91
CA VAL A 93 -10.93 17.85 18.21
C VAL A 93 -11.40 18.73 19.38
N ASP A 94 -11.53 20.04 19.15
CA ASP A 94 -11.99 21.01 20.15
C ASP A 94 -13.53 21.10 20.28
N LYS A 95 -14.28 20.26 19.55
CA LYS A 95 -15.75 20.10 19.69
C LYS A 95 -16.09 18.93 20.61
#